data_AF-A0A815HRE9-F1
#
_entry.id   AF-A0A815HRE9-F1
#
_cell.length_a   1.000
_cell.length_b   1.000
_cell.length_c   1.000
_cell.angle_alpha   90.00
_cell.angle_beta   90.00
_cell.angle_gamma   90.00
#
_symmetry.space_group_name_H-M   'P 1'
#
loop_
_entity.id
_entity.type
_entity.pdbx_description
1 polymer ?
#
loop_
_entity_poly.entity_id
_entity_poly.type
_entity_poly.pdbx_seq_one_letter_code
_entity_poly.pdbx_strand_id
1 'polypeptide(L)'
;MYSTMTKEIICMMEDDNLHENMIDFCRSQYANNHHVLNLIDEFDRDYALYSPITWYTRDGFLYKMLNKALRINDIKPLVLLHNYIRHLHQQLIELQQQSIQKEPLILYRGQQMPIVEFEKIKNNIGGLLSISNFLSTTAIVDVAGIFAGHPLDDQTISCILFQIYIDPTVNTFPVANIERYSYFGEGEKEYLFSMGSVFRIEKVQQRDEQVWLVHLTLTSDNDSMLAELKESLKSNILDQNPLLMFGGLLIQIGEYEKGEYFYLIGLTMESEPSRLVTIWNQLGIIYSHLNQIDEAQKCYVELLQIKQKYLDKDDPALATIYNNIGTIYHNQGNSQLALEHFQRALSIHLANPESNYEYIAAEYCNIAAIFIDQGNLQEAFQCQQRSLDINRKYLPSNHPYLAQSYYALAMSLYALGRYDEMFEYMQKALSIDKQSLPPNHPQTQFHEENMKAVVQRMFERIAAGSIIIDDS
;
A
#
# COMPACT_ATOMS: atom_id res chain seq x y z
N MET A 1 -5.81 -8.10 3.39
CA MET A 1 -6.71 -7.14 2.74
C MET A 1 -6.29 -6.80 1.33
N TYR A 2 -5.00 -6.49 1.05
CA TYR A 2 -4.50 -6.35 -0.33
C TYR A 2 -5.06 -7.46 -1.24
N SER A 3 -4.94 -8.72 -0.82
CA SER A 3 -5.44 -9.89 -1.56
C SER A 3 -6.95 -9.90 -1.79
N THR A 4 -7.73 -9.29 -0.89
CA THR A 4 -9.19 -9.14 -1.04
C THR A 4 -9.50 -8.13 -2.14
N MET A 5 -8.78 -7.01 -2.21
CA MET A 5 -8.93 -6.03 -3.29
C MET A 5 -8.37 -6.53 -4.61
N THR A 6 -7.22 -7.22 -4.58
CA THR A 6 -6.68 -7.94 -5.75
C THR A 6 -7.74 -8.86 -6.34
N LYS A 7 -8.45 -9.65 -5.51
CA LYS A 7 -9.57 -10.48 -5.95
C LYS A 7 -10.69 -9.64 -6.59
N GLU A 8 -11.16 -8.60 -5.90
CA GLU A 8 -12.24 -7.72 -6.39
C GLU A 8 -11.88 -7.13 -7.76
N ILE A 9 -10.67 -6.58 -7.91
CA ILE A 9 -10.19 -5.99 -9.15
C ILE A 9 -10.05 -7.04 -10.26
N ILE A 10 -9.46 -8.21 -9.97
CA ILE A 10 -9.35 -9.31 -10.94
C ILE A 10 -10.73 -9.76 -11.43
N CYS A 11 -11.72 -9.83 -10.54
CA CYS A 11 -13.08 -10.23 -10.90
C CYS A 11 -13.81 -9.18 -11.75
N MET A 12 -13.38 -7.90 -11.72
CA MET A 12 -13.90 -6.83 -12.58
C MET A 12 -13.26 -6.82 -13.97
N MET A 13 -12.19 -7.58 -14.23
CA MET A 13 -11.58 -7.67 -15.56
C MET A 13 -12.49 -8.50 -16.49
N GLU A 14 -13.02 -7.86 -17.54
CA GLU A 14 -14.01 -8.45 -18.45
C GLU A 14 -13.44 -8.92 -19.81
N ASP A 15 -12.12 -8.90 -20.01
CA ASP A 15 -11.55 -9.23 -21.32
C ASP A 15 -11.51 -10.75 -21.60
N ASP A 16 -12.49 -11.23 -22.38
CA ASP A 16 -12.65 -12.64 -22.73
C ASP A 16 -11.61 -13.15 -23.76
N ASN A 17 -10.80 -12.28 -24.39
CA ASN A 17 -9.85 -12.66 -25.44
C ASN A 17 -8.47 -13.13 -24.92
N LEU A 18 -8.25 -13.18 -23.61
CA LEU A 18 -6.94 -13.53 -23.03
C LEU A 18 -6.64 -15.03 -22.89
N HIS A 19 -7.53 -15.93 -23.35
CA HIS A 19 -7.29 -17.37 -23.22
C HIS A 19 -6.02 -17.82 -23.97
N GLU A 20 -5.83 -17.41 -25.23
CA GLU A 20 -4.63 -17.76 -26.00
C GLU A 20 -3.35 -17.19 -25.36
N ASN A 21 -3.39 -15.92 -24.92
CA ASN A 21 -2.26 -15.28 -24.24
C ASN A 21 -1.87 -16.02 -22.94
N MET A 22 -2.86 -16.53 -22.21
CA MET A 22 -2.66 -17.31 -21.00
C MET A 22 -2.01 -18.66 -21.31
N ILE A 23 -2.47 -19.39 -22.34
CA ILE A 23 -1.90 -20.68 -22.72
C ILE A 23 -0.46 -20.52 -23.19
N ASP A 24 -0.18 -19.55 -24.07
CA ASP A 24 1.17 -19.29 -24.57
C ASP A 24 2.12 -18.88 -23.44
N PHE A 25 1.64 -18.08 -22.50
CA PHE A 25 2.39 -17.78 -21.29
C PHE A 25 2.70 -19.06 -20.48
N CYS A 26 1.71 -19.93 -20.26
CA CYS A 26 1.93 -21.19 -19.56
C CYS A 26 2.95 -22.08 -20.27
N ARG A 27 2.85 -22.24 -21.60
CA ARG A 27 3.82 -22.98 -22.42
C ARG A 27 5.23 -22.40 -22.27
N SER A 28 5.38 -21.07 -22.27
CA SER A 28 6.68 -20.41 -22.09
C SER A 28 7.31 -20.68 -20.72
N GLN A 29 6.52 -20.69 -19.64
CA GLN A 29 7.01 -20.93 -18.28
C GLN A 29 7.47 -22.38 -18.08
N TYR A 30 6.89 -23.32 -18.81
CA TYR A 30 7.17 -24.75 -18.71
C TYR A 30 7.82 -25.34 -19.97
N ALA A 31 8.50 -24.52 -20.78
CA ALA A 31 9.06 -24.92 -22.08
C ALA A 31 9.94 -26.18 -22.03
N ASN A 32 10.61 -26.42 -20.89
CA ASN A 32 11.50 -27.57 -20.69
C ASN A 32 10.84 -28.76 -19.96
N ASN A 33 9.54 -28.71 -19.66
CA ASN A 33 8.83 -29.75 -18.93
C ASN A 33 7.72 -30.39 -19.79
N HIS A 34 8.08 -31.42 -20.57
CA HIS A 34 7.15 -32.11 -21.48
C HIS A 34 5.89 -32.65 -20.81
N HIS A 35 5.99 -33.11 -19.56
CA HIS A 35 4.81 -33.59 -18.84
C HIS A 35 3.81 -32.46 -18.58
N VAL A 36 4.31 -31.30 -18.13
CA VAL A 36 3.46 -30.13 -17.90
C VAL A 36 2.94 -29.54 -19.20
N LEU A 37 3.72 -29.54 -20.28
CA LEU A 37 3.24 -29.10 -21.60
C LEU A 37 2.05 -29.92 -22.09
N ASN A 38 2.09 -31.25 -21.93
CA ASN A 38 0.95 -32.10 -22.26
C ASN A 38 -0.30 -31.76 -21.42
N LEU A 39 -0.13 -31.42 -20.14
CA LEU A 39 -1.23 -30.98 -19.27
C LEU A 39 -1.79 -29.61 -19.71
N ILE A 40 -0.93 -28.70 -20.20
CA ILE A 40 -1.34 -27.41 -20.75
C ILE A 40 -2.14 -27.61 -22.04
N ASP A 41 -1.68 -28.49 -22.93
CA ASP A 41 -2.39 -28.77 -24.20
C ASP A 41 -3.73 -29.51 -23.96
N GLU A 42 -3.80 -30.35 -22.93
CA GLU A 42 -5.06 -30.93 -22.48
C GLU A 42 -6.00 -29.86 -21.91
N PHE A 43 -5.48 -28.97 -21.06
CA PHE A 43 -6.25 -27.86 -20.52
C PHE A 43 -6.80 -26.96 -21.62
N ASP A 44 -5.97 -26.56 -22.59
CA ASP A 44 -6.35 -25.74 -23.75
C ASP A 44 -7.51 -26.37 -24.54
N ARG A 45 -7.39 -27.66 -24.87
CA ARG A 45 -8.41 -28.38 -25.65
C ARG A 45 -9.69 -28.65 -24.86
N ASP A 46 -9.57 -29.04 -23.59
CA ASP A 46 -10.67 -29.61 -22.81
C ASP A 46 -11.19 -28.65 -21.71
N TYR A 47 -10.78 -27.38 -21.72
CA TYR A 47 -11.11 -26.39 -20.68
C TYR A 47 -12.60 -26.35 -20.36
N ALA A 48 -13.45 -26.27 -21.40
CA ALA A 48 -14.90 -26.15 -21.27
C ALA A 48 -15.60 -27.46 -20.85
N LEU A 49 -14.90 -28.60 -20.89
CA LEU A 49 -15.48 -29.92 -20.56
C LEU A 49 -15.45 -30.21 -19.05
N TYR A 50 -14.57 -29.54 -18.30
CA TYR A 50 -14.40 -29.75 -16.87
C TYR A 50 -14.62 -28.46 -16.10
N SER A 51 -14.93 -28.60 -14.82
CA SER A 51 -15.15 -27.44 -13.97
C SER A 51 -13.83 -26.75 -13.58
N PRO A 52 -13.82 -25.42 -13.36
CA PRO A 52 -12.65 -24.71 -12.85
C PRO A 52 -12.04 -25.36 -11.59
N ILE A 53 -12.87 -25.82 -10.66
CA ILE A 53 -12.41 -26.53 -9.45
C ILE A 53 -11.64 -27.81 -9.80
N THR A 54 -12.09 -28.57 -10.80
CA THR A 54 -11.41 -29.81 -11.24
C THR A 54 -10.02 -29.50 -11.75
N TRP A 55 -9.89 -28.44 -12.56
CA TRP A 55 -8.59 -27.97 -13.05
C TRP A 55 -7.69 -27.43 -11.93
N TYR A 56 -8.27 -26.80 -10.91
CA TYR A 56 -7.51 -26.23 -9.80
C TYR A 56 -6.96 -27.29 -8.86
N THR A 57 -7.74 -28.35 -8.60
CA THR A 57 -7.39 -29.42 -7.64
C THR A 57 -6.53 -30.52 -8.25
N ARG A 58 -6.53 -30.65 -9.58
CA ARG A 58 -5.64 -31.58 -10.29
C ARG A 58 -4.18 -31.21 -10.06
N ASP A 59 -3.34 -32.20 -9.72
CA ASP A 59 -1.89 -31.97 -9.65
C ASP A 59 -1.39 -31.58 -11.05
N GLY A 60 -0.92 -30.34 -11.15
CA GLY A 60 -0.65 -29.72 -12.44
C GLY A 60 -0.07 -28.33 -12.30
N PHE A 61 -0.10 -27.60 -13.41
CA PHE A 61 0.54 -26.30 -13.52
C PHE A 61 -0.27 -25.16 -12.92
N LEU A 62 -1.60 -25.21 -13.00
CA LEU A 62 -2.48 -24.11 -12.57
C LEU A 62 -2.39 -23.85 -11.07
N TYR A 63 -2.54 -24.90 -10.25
CA TYR A 63 -2.39 -24.79 -8.80
C TYR A 63 -1.03 -24.18 -8.43
N LYS A 64 0.06 -24.74 -8.99
CA LYS A 64 1.44 -24.31 -8.66
C LYS A 64 1.70 -22.88 -9.11
N MET A 65 1.29 -22.53 -10.33
CA MET A 65 1.48 -21.20 -10.91
C MET A 65 0.67 -20.15 -10.15
N LEU A 66 -0.62 -20.39 -9.93
CA LEU A 66 -1.51 -19.44 -9.27
C LEU A 66 -1.11 -19.21 -7.81
N ASN A 67 -0.85 -20.28 -7.04
CA ASN A 67 -0.43 -20.14 -5.64
C ASN A 67 0.95 -19.48 -5.52
N LYS A 68 1.88 -19.74 -6.46
CA LYS A 68 3.16 -19.03 -6.50
C LYS A 68 2.94 -17.55 -6.77
N ALA A 69 2.13 -17.21 -7.77
CA ALA A 69 1.86 -15.84 -8.17
C ALA A 69 1.20 -15.03 -7.05
N LEU A 70 0.18 -15.58 -6.41
CA LEU A 70 -0.50 -14.97 -5.26
C LEU A 70 0.42 -14.83 -4.04
N ARG A 71 1.36 -15.77 -3.82
CA ARG A 71 2.30 -15.72 -2.69
C ARG A 71 3.38 -14.65 -2.85
N ILE A 72 3.96 -14.51 -4.04
CA ILE A 72 5.05 -13.55 -4.30
C ILE A 72 4.55 -12.26 -4.93
N ASN A 73 3.23 -12.12 -5.06
CA ASN A 73 2.58 -11.01 -5.73
C ASN A 73 3.15 -10.80 -7.15
N ASP A 74 3.24 -11.90 -7.91
CA ASP A 74 3.65 -11.89 -9.33
C ASP A 74 2.45 -11.50 -10.18
N ILE A 75 2.52 -10.31 -10.74
CA ILE A 75 1.37 -9.64 -11.34
C ILE A 75 1.01 -10.25 -12.69
N LYS A 76 2.02 -10.53 -13.52
CA LYS A 76 1.80 -10.95 -14.90
C LYS A 76 0.98 -12.25 -14.97
N PRO A 77 1.27 -13.30 -14.19
CA PRO A 77 0.41 -14.48 -14.13
C PRO A 77 -1.01 -14.16 -13.62
N LEU A 78 -1.18 -13.29 -12.62
CA LEU A 78 -2.50 -12.98 -12.07
C LEU A 78 -3.40 -12.29 -13.08
N VAL A 79 -2.84 -11.37 -13.87
CA VAL A 79 -3.55 -10.74 -14.98
C VAL A 79 -3.85 -11.77 -16.05
N LEU A 80 -2.86 -12.51 -16.55
CA LEU A 80 -3.10 -13.50 -17.61
C LEU A 80 -4.10 -14.61 -17.20
N LEU A 81 -4.17 -14.96 -15.92
CA LEU A 81 -5.09 -15.96 -15.38
C LEU A 81 -6.42 -15.36 -14.88
N HIS A 82 -6.70 -14.06 -15.10
CA HIS A 82 -7.84 -13.38 -14.47
C HIS A 82 -9.18 -14.08 -14.76
N ASN A 83 -9.40 -14.53 -16.00
CA ASN A 83 -10.63 -15.23 -16.39
C ASN A 83 -10.79 -16.56 -15.66
N TYR A 84 -9.71 -17.32 -15.54
CA TYR A 84 -9.72 -18.58 -14.79
C TYR A 84 -10.02 -18.34 -13.30
N ILE A 85 -9.37 -17.35 -12.70
CA ILE A 85 -9.59 -16.95 -11.29
C ILE A 85 -11.06 -16.54 -11.09
N ARG A 86 -11.62 -15.75 -12.01
CA ARG A 86 -13.03 -15.31 -12.00
C ARG A 86 -13.98 -16.50 -12.09
N HIS A 87 -13.76 -17.44 -13.02
CA HIS A 87 -14.60 -18.64 -13.15
C HIS A 87 -14.53 -19.53 -11.92
N LEU A 88 -13.34 -19.71 -11.34
CA LEU A 88 -13.16 -20.46 -10.10
C LEU A 88 -13.86 -19.80 -8.91
N HIS A 89 -13.76 -18.47 -8.78
CA HIS A 89 -14.47 -17.70 -7.76
C HIS A 89 -16.00 -17.83 -7.91
N GLN A 90 -16.49 -17.66 -9.14
CA GLN A 90 -17.91 -17.74 -9.46
C GLN A 90 -18.50 -19.13 -9.18
N GLN A 91 -17.78 -20.19 -9.54
CA GLN A 91 -18.20 -21.56 -9.23
C GLN A 91 -18.34 -21.78 -7.70
N LEU A 92 -17.44 -21.21 -6.88
CA LEU A 92 -17.55 -21.30 -5.43
C LEU A 92 -18.78 -20.56 -4.88
N ILE A 93 -19.12 -19.40 -5.44
CA ILE A 93 -20.35 -18.65 -5.09
C ILE A 93 -21.58 -19.51 -5.38
N GLU A 94 -21.65 -20.09 -6.57
CA GLU A 94 -22.78 -20.91 -7.00
C GLU A 94 -22.97 -22.13 -6.10
N LEU A 95 -21.89 -22.84 -5.76
CA LEU A 95 -21.93 -24.00 -4.87
C LEU A 95 -22.33 -23.63 -3.44
N GLN A 96 -21.86 -22.48 -2.94
CA GLN A 96 -22.25 -21.96 -1.63
C GLN A 96 -23.75 -21.63 -1.59
N GLN A 97 -24.28 -20.99 -2.63
CA GLN A 97 -25.72 -20.66 -2.72
C GLN A 97 -26.61 -21.90 -2.82
N GLN A 98 -26.15 -22.96 -3.48
CA GLN A 98 -26.87 -24.23 -3.57
C GLN A 98 -26.89 -25.01 -2.25
N SER A 99 -25.90 -24.78 -1.38
CA SER A 99 -25.74 -25.48 -0.10
C SER A 99 -26.31 -24.66 1.04
N ILE A 100 -27.55 -24.93 1.46
CA ILE A 100 -28.15 -24.27 2.63
C ILE A 100 -27.47 -24.80 3.91
N GLN A 101 -26.36 -24.19 4.30
CA GLN A 101 -25.67 -24.45 5.56
C GLN A 101 -26.48 -23.81 6.69
N LYS A 102 -27.11 -24.61 7.55
CA LYS A 102 -27.88 -24.11 8.71
C LYS A 102 -27.10 -24.10 10.01
N GLU A 103 -26.09 -24.96 10.11
CA GLU A 103 -25.26 -25.14 11.29
C GLU A 103 -23.86 -24.57 11.05
N PRO A 104 -23.20 -24.04 12.10
CA PRO A 104 -21.80 -23.63 12.03
C PRO A 104 -20.90 -24.75 11.50
N LEU A 105 -19.95 -24.36 10.64
CA LEU A 105 -19.01 -25.28 10.02
C LEU A 105 -17.63 -25.10 10.67
N ILE A 106 -16.99 -26.21 11.03
CA ILE A 106 -15.61 -26.23 11.52
C ILE A 106 -14.75 -26.96 10.48
N LEU A 107 -13.77 -26.25 9.95
CA LEU A 107 -12.82 -26.77 8.96
C LEU A 107 -11.40 -26.74 9.50
N TYR A 108 -10.55 -27.58 8.94
CA TYR A 108 -9.17 -27.73 9.35
C TYR A 108 -8.21 -27.60 8.17
N ARG A 109 -7.05 -27.01 8.44
CA ARG A 109 -5.91 -26.93 7.52
C ARG A 109 -4.62 -27.13 8.29
N GLY A 110 -3.85 -28.15 7.95
CA GLY A 110 -2.48 -28.28 8.43
C GLY A 110 -1.48 -27.67 7.46
N GLN A 111 -0.45 -26.99 7.96
CA GLN A 111 0.70 -26.61 7.17
C GLN A 111 1.94 -26.37 8.04
N GLN A 112 3.10 -26.51 7.42
CA GLN A 112 4.38 -26.03 7.95
C GLN A 112 4.62 -24.58 7.50
N MET A 113 5.19 -23.75 8.37
CA MET A 113 5.62 -22.39 8.00
C MET A 113 6.87 -21.95 8.77
N PRO A 114 7.63 -20.98 8.25
CA PRO A 114 8.77 -20.40 8.98
C PRO A 114 8.32 -19.82 10.33
N ILE A 115 9.13 -20.03 11.36
CA ILE A 115 8.84 -19.57 12.73
C ILE A 115 8.65 -18.05 12.80
N VAL A 116 9.37 -17.30 11.97
CA VAL A 116 9.25 -15.83 11.87
C VAL A 116 7.85 -15.41 11.42
N GLU A 117 7.26 -16.13 10.45
CA GLU A 117 5.89 -15.85 9.99
C GLU A 117 4.87 -16.29 11.03
N PHE A 118 5.11 -17.41 11.73
CA PHE A 118 4.23 -17.88 12.79
C PHE A 118 4.20 -16.92 13.99
N GLU A 119 5.35 -16.36 14.40
CA GLU A 119 5.40 -15.40 15.49
C GLU A 119 4.63 -14.10 15.17
N LYS A 120 4.53 -13.70 13.89
CA LYS A 120 3.62 -12.59 13.50
C LYS A 120 2.16 -12.94 13.79
N ILE A 121 1.72 -14.17 13.51
CA ILE A 121 0.35 -14.62 13.81
C ILE A 121 0.13 -14.62 15.33
N LYS A 122 1.08 -15.16 16.09
CA LYS A 122 1.00 -15.26 17.55
C LYS A 122 0.99 -13.90 18.26
N ASN A 123 1.74 -12.93 17.75
CA ASN A 123 1.75 -11.55 18.27
C ASN A 123 0.54 -10.72 17.82
N ASN A 124 -0.31 -11.24 16.92
CA ASN A 124 -1.47 -10.56 16.37
C ASN A 124 -2.80 -11.22 16.76
N ILE A 125 -2.88 -11.81 17.96
CA ILE A 125 -4.14 -12.33 18.52
C ILE A 125 -5.15 -11.18 18.67
N GLY A 126 -6.39 -11.42 18.25
CA GLY A 126 -7.43 -10.40 18.12
C GLY A 126 -7.34 -9.60 16.82
N GLY A 127 -6.25 -9.73 16.05
CA GLY A 127 -6.07 -9.12 14.74
C GLY A 127 -6.60 -9.99 13.59
N LEU A 128 -6.30 -9.54 12.37
CA LEU A 128 -6.74 -10.17 11.13
C LEU A 128 -5.61 -10.95 10.44
N LEU A 129 -5.96 -12.10 9.88
CA LEU A 129 -5.13 -12.93 9.00
C LEU A 129 -5.80 -13.01 7.63
N SER A 130 -5.12 -12.55 6.59
CA SER A 130 -5.59 -12.65 5.21
C SER A 130 -4.84 -13.76 4.49
N ILE A 131 -5.58 -14.64 3.82
CA ILE A 131 -5.00 -15.71 3.01
C ILE A 131 -5.17 -15.34 1.54
N SER A 132 -4.05 -15.11 0.85
CA SER A 132 -4.05 -14.66 -0.54
C SER A 132 -4.51 -15.74 -1.52
N ASN A 133 -4.38 -17.01 -1.16
CA ASN A 133 -4.63 -18.15 -2.03
C ASN A 133 -6.07 -18.67 -1.89
N PHE A 134 -6.51 -19.44 -2.89
CA PHE A 134 -7.64 -20.35 -2.68
C PHE A 134 -7.22 -21.40 -1.65
N LEU A 135 -7.92 -21.45 -0.52
CA LEU A 135 -7.50 -22.26 0.63
C LEU A 135 -8.28 -23.57 0.64
N SER A 136 -7.61 -24.67 0.30
CA SER A 136 -8.17 -26.01 0.47
C SER A 136 -8.13 -26.41 1.95
N THR A 137 -9.24 -26.94 2.45
CA THR A 137 -9.46 -27.32 3.84
C THR A 137 -10.31 -28.58 3.90
N THR A 138 -10.42 -29.20 5.08
CA THR A 138 -11.20 -30.42 5.26
C THR A 138 -11.99 -30.37 6.56
N ALA A 139 -13.15 -31.03 6.59
CA ALA A 139 -13.89 -31.26 7.83
C ALA A 139 -13.27 -32.40 8.69
N ILE A 140 -12.22 -33.08 8.21
CA ILE A 140 -11.58 -34.23 8.86
C ILE A 140 -10.23 -33.78 9.45
N VAL A 141 -10.16 -33.70 10.78
CA VAL A 141 -8.97 -33.22 11.51
C VAL A 141 -7.72 -34.06 11.21
N ASP A 142 -7.86 -35.38 11.04
CA ASP A 142 -6.73 -36.27 10.80
C ASP A 142 -6.10 -36.05 9.42
N VAL A 143 -6.93 -35.79 8.40
CA VAL A 143 -6.46 -35.42 7.05
C VAL A 143 -5.68 -34.11 7.11
N ALA A 144 -6.20 -33.10 7.81
CA ALA A 144 -5.47 -31.85 8.03
C ALA A 144 -4.17 -32.06 8.81
N GLY A 145 -4.16 -32.98 9.80
CA GLY A 145 -2.99 -33.31 10.61
C GLY A 145 -1.80 -33.81 9.80
N ILE A 146 -2.05 -34.59 8.74
CA ILE A 146 -1.00 -35.07 7.82
C ILE A 146 -0.23 -33.88 7.20
N PHE A 147 -0.95 -32.82 6.82
CA PHE A 147 -0.35 -31.62 6.21
C PHE A 147 0.30 -30.67 7.22
N ALA A 148 -0.10 -30.71 8.50
CA ALA A 148 0.62 -30.01 9.57
C ALA A 148 2.03 -30.60 9.73
N GLY A 149 2.19 -31.89 9.38
CA GLY A 149 3.44 -32.61 9.44
C GLY A 149 3.88 -32.89 10.87
N HIS A 150 5.13 -33.35 10.98
CA HIS A 150 5.84 -33.51 12.25
C HIS A 150 7.02 -32.53 12.28
N PRO A 151 7.44 -32.05 13.46
CA PRO A 151 8.63 -31.24 13.55
C PRO A 151 9.82 -32.05 13.05
N LEU A 152 10.54 -31.47 12.11
CA LEU A 152 11.88 -31.94 11.79
C LEU A 152 12.84 -31.36 12.85
N ASP A 153 14.07 -31.85 12.93
CA ASP A 153 15.14 -31.23 13.75
C ASP A 153 15.45 -29.77 13.32
N ASP A 154 14.80 -29.29 12.27
CA ASP A 154 14.84 -27.92 11.77
C ASP A 154 14.03 -26.98 12.69
N GLN A 155 14.74 -26.31 13.60
CA GLN A 155 14.18 -25.31 14.52
C GLN A 155 13.65 -24.04 13.83
N THR A 156 13.74 -23.93 12.50
CA THR A 156 13.27 -22.76 11.75
C THR A 156 11.81 -22.88 11.29
N ILE A 157 11.17 -24.05 11.46
CA ILE A 157 9.83 -24.35 10.96
C ILE A 157 8.87 -24.70 12.11
N SER A 158 7.67 -24.13 12.06
CA SER A 158 6.55 -24.44 12.95
C SER A 158 5.51 -25.31 12.23
N CYS A 159 5.11 -26.41 12.86
CA CYS A 159 3.95 -27.23 12.46
C CYS A 159 2.66 -26.62 13.00
N ILE A 160 1.72 -26.29 12.12
CA ILE A 160 0.50 -25.59 12.50
C ILE A 160 -0.72 -26.35 11.99
N LEU A 161 -1.72 -26.45 12.86
CA LEU A 161 -3.07 -26.84 12.52
C LEU A 161 -3.99 -25.63 12.73
N PHE A 162 -4.57 -25.12 11.64
CA PHE A 162 -5.65 -24.15 11.72
C PHE A 162 -6.97 -24.87 11.94
N GLN A 163 -7.74 -24.39 12.91
CA GLN A 163 -9.14 -24.72 13.12
C GLN A 163 -9.96 -23.48 12.82
N ILE A 164 -10.81 -23.56 11.80
CA ILE A 164 -11.53 -22.44 11.21
C ILE A 164 -13.01 -22.59 11.52
N TYR A 165 -13.56 -21.65 12.27
CA TYR A 165 -14.98 -21.53 12.55
C TYR A 165 -15.66 -20.64 11.50
N ILE A 166 -16.79 -21.11 10.98
CA ILE A 166 -17.57 -20.41 9.96
C ILE A 166 -19.01 -20.34 10.44
N ASP A 167 -19.48 -19.12 10.65
CA ASP A 167 -20.89 -18.84 10.90
C ASP A 167 -21.67 -18.93 9.57
N PRO A 168 -22.79 -19.69 9.52
CA PRO A 168 -23.55 -19.90 8.29
C PRO A 168 -24.17 -18.62 7.71
N THR A 169 -24.26 -17.55 8.51
CA THR A 169 -24.76 -16.23 8.05
C THR A 169 -23.71 -15.43 7.29
N VAL A 170 -22.43 -15.82 7.36
CA VAL A 170 -21.33 -15.12 6.71
C VAL A 170 -21.23 -15.56 5.25
N ASN A 171 -21.43 -14.60 4.35
CA ASN A 171 -21.36 -14.80 2.90
C ASN A 171 -20.30 -13.93 2.21
N THR A 172 -19.55 -13.13 2.96
CA THR A 172 -18.55 -12.18 2.45
C THR A 172 -17.42 -12.87 1.67
N PHE A 173 -17.03 -14.06 2.11
CA PHE A 173 -15.97 -14.86 1.50
C PHE A 173 -16.53 -16.23 1.08
N PRO A 174 -16.60 -16.52 -0.23
CA PRO A 174 -17.15 -17.78 -0.69
C PRO A 174 -16.34 -18.98 -0.20
N VAL A 175 -17.05 -19.96 0.36
CA VAL A 175 -16.52 -21.27 0.75
C VAL A 175 -17.56 -22.33 0.40
N ALA A 176 -17.12 -23.41 -0.23
CA ALA A 176 -18.01 -24.47 -0.68
C ALA A 176 -17.39 -25.84 -0.45
N ASN A 177 -18.24 -26.85 -0.23
CA ASN A 177 -17.83 -28.25 -0.34
C ASN A 177 -17.59 -28.55 -1.83
N ILE A 178 -16.41 -29.05 -2.14
CA ILE A 178 -15.97 -29.30 -3.51
C ILE A 178 -15.76 -30.79 -3.83
N GLU A 179 -16.18 -31.68 -2.94
CA GLU A 179 -15.93 -33.12 -3.03
C GLU A 179 -16.38 -33.73 -4.37
N ARG A 180 -17.49 -33.26 -4.93
CA ARG A 180 -18.03 -33.72 -6.23
C ARG A 180 -17.33 -33.13 -7.45
N TYR A 181 -16.49 -32.13 -7.26
CA TYR A 181 -15.83 -31.36 -8.33
C TYR A 181 -14.31 -31.47 -8.27
N SER A 182 -13.76 -31.83 -7.11
CA SER A 182 -12.33 -32.04 -6.89
C SER A 182 -11.81 -33.20 -7.73
N TYR A 183 -10.58 -33.07 -8.22
CA TYR A 183 -9.89 -34.12 -8.96
C TYR A 183 -9.66 -35.39 -8.12
N PHE A 184 -9.56 -35.25 -6.79
CA PHE A 184 -9.33 -36.38 -5.87
C PHE A 184 -10.60 -37.21 -5.60
N GLY A 185 -11.78 -36.70 -5.96
CA GLY A 185 -13.06 -37.40 -5.81
C GLY A 185 -13.62 -37.41 -4.38
N GLU A 186 -14.53 -38.34 -4.11
CA GLU A 186 -15.24 -38.46 -2.83
C GLU A 186 -14.37 -39.14 -1.75
N GLY A 187 -14.22 -38.52 -0.57
CA GLY A 187 -13.48 -39.11 0.55
C GLY A 187 -12.86 -38.12 1.54
N GLU A 188 -12.41 -36.94 1.10
CA GLU A 188 -11.66 -36.01 1.96
C GLU A 188 -12.53 -34.93 2.62
N LYS A 189 -13.83 -34.87 2.29
CA LYS A 189 -14.73 -33.77 2.68
C LYS A 189 -14.06 -32.42 2.46
N GLU A 190 -13.55 -32.22 1.24
CA GLU A 190 -12.76 -31.05 0.87
C GLU A 190 -13.67 -29.82 0.74
N TYR A 191 -13.22 -28.72 1.34
CA TYR A 191 -13.83 -27.41 1.24
C TYR A 191 -12.80 -26.41 0.72
N LEU A 192 -13.19 -25.62 -0.26
CA LEU A 192 -12.32 -24.61 -0.86
C LEU A 192 -12.84 -23.22 -0.53
N PHE A 193 -12.01 -22.41 0.13
CA PHE A 193 -12.25 -20.98 0.24
C PHE A 193 -11.75 -20.27 -1.00
N SER A 194 -12.46 -19.21 -1.36
CA SER A 194 -11.96 -18.29 -2.37
C SER A 194 -10.75 -17.48 -1.88
N MET A 195 -9.95 -17.01 -2.84
CA MET A 195 -8.79 -16.17 -2.56
C MET A 195 -9.16 -14.89 -1.80
N GLY A 196 -8.20 -14.35 -1.04
CA GLY A 196 -8.38 -13.11 -0.29
C GLY A 196 -9.33 -13.24 0.89
N SER A 197 -9.63 -14.46 1.34
CA SER A 197 -10.39 -14.73 2.57
C SER A 197 -9.68 -14.15 3.79
N VAL A 198 -10.45 -13.56 4.70
CA VAL A 198 -9.95 -12.90 5.91
C VAL A 198 -10.53 -13.57 7.15
N PHE A 199 -9.64 -13.83 8.11
CA PHE A 199 -9.94 -14.53 9.35
C PHE A 199 -9.51 -13.69 10.54
N ARG A 200 -10.27 -13.76 11.63
CA ARG A 200 -9.86 -13.22 12.93
C ARG A 200 -9.05 -14.28 13.67
N ILE A 201 -7.91 -13.89 14.22
CA ILE A 201 -7.07 -14.79 15.05
C ILE A 201 -7.63 -14.77 16.46
N GLU A 202 -8.38 -15.80 16.84
CA GLU A 202 -9.06 -15.85 18.14
C GLU A 202 -8.09 -16.24 19.27
N LYS A 203 -7.35 -17.31 19.03
CA LYS A 203 -6.37 -17.83 19.99
C LYS A 203 -5.34 -18.70 19.32
N VAL A 204 -4.16 -18.75 19.93
CA VAL A 204 -3.07 -19.65 19.56
C VAL A 204 -2.74 -20.48 20.80
N GLN A 205 -2.81 -21.79 20.66
CA GLN A 205 -2.53 -22.73 21.75
C GLN A 205 -1.66 -23.87 21.25
N GLN A 206 -0.81 -24.41 22.12
CA GLN A 206 -0.05 -25.61 21.81
C GLN A 206 -0.96 -26.83 22.05
N ARG A 207 -1.15 -27.69 21.03
CA ARG A 207 -2.04 -28.86 21.12
C ARG A 207 -1.33 -30.06 21.75
N ASP A 208 -0.10 -30.30 21.30
CA ASP A 208 0.86 -31.30 21.78
C ASP A 208 2.27 -30.67 21.76
N GLU A 209 3.33 -31.35 22.22
CA GLU A 209 4.71 -30.80 22.28
C GLU A 209 5.23 -30.23 20.94
N GLN A 210 4.56 -30.54 19.83
CA GLN A 210 5.09 -30.45 18.48
C GLN A 210 4.20 -29.69 17.48
N VAL A 211 2.91 -29.46 17.77
CA VAL A 211 1.98 -28.81 16.82
C VAL A 211 1.21 -27.67 17.49
N TRP A 212 1.24 -26.51 16.85
CA TRP A 212 0.47 -25.33 17.25
C TRP A 212 -0.93 -25.38 16.66
N LEU A 213 -1.95 -25.14 17.49
CA LEU A 213 -3.33 -25.01 17.08
C LEU A 213 -3.74 -23.53 17.09
N VAL A 214 -4.06 -23.03 15.91
CA VAL A 214 -4.51 -21.65 15.70
C VAL A 214 -6.00 -21.66 15.42
N HIS A 215 -6.76 -20.98 16.25
CA HIS A 215 -8.21 -20.84 16.10
C HIS A 215 -8.52 -19.58 15.31
N LEU A 216 -9.25 -19.77 14.22
CA LEU A 216 -9.62 -18.72 13.29
C LEU A 216 -11.14 -18.64 13.20
N THR A 217 -11.67 -17.43 13.09
CA THR A 217 -13.07 -17.18 12.73
C THR A 217 -13.12 -16.51 11.36
N LEU A 218 -13.93 -17.01 10.43
CA LEU A 218 -14.15 -16.31 9.15
C LEU A 218 -14.85 -14.97 9.42
N THR A 219 -14.22 -13.87 8.97
CA THR A 219 -14.78 -12.52 9.16
C THR A 219 -15.96 -12.25 8.23
N SER A 220 -16.80 -11.30 8.63
CA SER A 220 -17.94 -10.80 7.86
C SER A 220 -17.79 -9.32 7.52
N ASP A 221 -18.70 -8.79 6.69
CA ASP A 221 -18.71 -7.37 6.33
C ASP A 221 -18.98 -6.42 7.51
N ASN A 222 -19.45 -6.94 8.66
CA ASN A 222 -19.68 -6.16 9.87
C ASN A 222 -18.44 -6.04 10.77
N ASP A 223 -17.32 -6.66 10.40
CA ASP A 223 -16.07 -6.56 11.15
C ASP A 223 -15.48 -5.15 11.05
N SER A 224 -15.40 -4.42 12.16
CA SER A 224 -15.04 -2.99 12.16
C SER A 224 -13.62 -2.74 11.64
N MET A 225 -12.66 -3.60 12.00
CA MET A 225 -11.28 -3.51 11.53
C MET A 225 -11.22 -3.74 10.02
N LEU A 226 -11.97 -4.72 9.52
CA LEU A 226 -12.06 -4.98 8.07
C LEU A 226 -12.71 -3.80 7.33
N ALA A 227 -13.74 -3.19 7.90
CA ALA A 227 -14.45 -2.05 7.32
C ALA A 227 -13.57 -0.80 7.22
N GLU A 228 -12.91 -0.40 8.32
CA GLU A 228 -11.98 0.74 8.36
C GLU A 228 -10.85 0.58 7.33
N LEU A 229 -10.28 -0.63 7.28
CA LEU A 229 -9.23 -0.97 6.35
C LEU A 229 -9.74 -0.92 4.88
N LYS A 230 -10.94 -1.45 4.59
CA LYS A 230 -11.55 -1.39 3.25
C LYS A 230 -11.78 0.06 2.82
N GLU A 231 -12.27 0.91 3.72
CA GLU A 231 -12.54 2.32 3.47
C GLU A 231 -11.26 3.09 3.14
N SER A 232 -10.20 2.91 3.94
CA SER A 232 -8.89 3.54 3.73
C SER A 232 -8.25 3.18 2.39
N LEU A 233 -8.41 1.93 1.93
CA LEU A 233 -7.90 1.55 0.62
C LEU A 233 -8.80 2.04 -0.53
N LYS A 234 -10.13 1.99 -0.39
CA LYS A 234 -11.07 2.44 -1.43
C LYS A 234 -11.02 3.94 -1.68
N SER A 235 -10.81 4.76 -0.64
CA SER A 235 -10.77 6.23 -0.77
C SER A 235 -9.68 6.73 -1.73
N ASN A 236 -8.70 5.87 -2.04
CA ASN A 236 -7.54 6.19 -2.86
C ASN A 236 -7.56 5.55 -4.25
N ILE A 237 -8.55 4.69 -4.54
CA ILE A 237 -8.73 4.09 -5.87
C ILE A 237 -9.72 4.97 -6.65
N LEU A 238 -9.18 5.87 -7.45
CA LEU A 238 -9.90 6.97 -8.10
C LEU A 238 -10.61 6.59 -9.42
N ASP A 239 -10.38 5.39 -9.95
CA ASP A 239 -10.85 4.98 -11.28
C ASP A 239 -11.71 3.70 -11.22
N GLN A 240 -12.59 3.52 -12.20
CA GLN A 240 -13.38 2.29 -12.39
C GLN A 240 -12.69 1.29 -13.32
N ASN A 241 -11.62 1.69 -14.03
CA ASN A 241 -10.84 0.77 -14.86
C ASN A 241 -10.03 -0.19 -13.97
N PRO A 242 -10.25 -1.52 -14.04
CA PRO A 242 -9.58 -2.49 -13.18
C PRO A 242 -8.04 -2.45 -13.24
N LEU A 243 -7.45 -2.18 -14.40
CA LEU A 243 -5.99 -2.10 -14.54
C LEU A 243 -5.43 -0.90 -13.75
N LEU A 244 -6.09 0.26 -13.84
CA LEU A 244 -5.68 1.47 -13.11
C LEU A 244 -5.91 1.31 -11.60
N MET A 245 -6.99 0.64 -11.19
CA MET A 245 -7.23 0.27 -9.80
C MET A 245 -6.10 -0.62 -9.25
N PHE A 246 -5.66 -1.61 -10.06
CA PHE A 246 -4.58 -2.52 -9.67
C PHE A 246 -3.25 -1.79 -9.51
N GLY A 247 -2.91 -0.91 -10.46
CA GLY A 247 -1.73 -0.04 -10.36
C GLY A 247 -1.74 0.83 -9.11
N GLY A 248 -2.87 1.46 -8.80
CA GLY A 248 -3.05 2.29 -7.61
C GLY A 248 -2.87 1.52 -6.32
N LEU A 249 -3.46 0.32 -6.23
CA LEU A 249 -3.32 -0.57 -5.07
C LEU A 249 -1.85 -0.96 -4.82
N LEU A 250 -1.09 -1.20 -5.89
CA LEU A 250 0.34 -1.54 -5.80
C LEU A 250 1.18 -0.38 -5.29
N ILE A 251 0.93 0.85 -5.75
CA ILE A 251 1.58 2.05 -5.24
C ILE A 251 1.33 2.19 -3.72
N GLN A 252 0.09 1.97 -3.27
CA GLN A 252 -0.26 2.10 -1.85
C GLN A 252 0.50 1.13 -0.94
N ILE A 253 0.84 -0.06 -1.44
CA ILE A 253 1.62 -1.05 -0.68
C ILE A 253 3.13 -0.92 -0.91
N GLY A 254 3.58 0.12 -1.61
CA GLY A 254 4.99 0.41 -1.87
C GLY A 254 5.62 -0.39 -3.01
N GLU A 255 4.83 -1.08 -3.81
CA GLU A 255 5.28 -1.89 -4.96
C GLU A 255 5.26 -1.04 -6.23
N TYR A 256 6.06 0.02 -6.25
CA TYR A 256 6.04 1.06 -7.28
C TYR A 256 6.33 0.54 -8.69
N GLU A 257 7.34 -0.33 -8.84
CA GLU A 257 7.73 -0.93 -10.12
C GLU A 257 6.62 -1.83 -10.68
N LYS A 258 5.89 -2.53 -9.80
CA LYS A 258 4.73 -3.33 -10.23
C LYS A 258 3.56 -2.43 -10.59
N GLY A 259 3.37 -1.31 -9.89
CA GLY A 259 2.36 -0.31 -10.20
C GLY A 259 2.60 0.35 -11.56
N GLU A 260 3.85 0.68 -11.87
CA GLU A 260 4.29 1.25 -13.15
C GLU A 260 3.79 0.46 -14.35
N TYR A 261 3.94 -0.88 -14.30
CA TYR A 261 3.51 -1.79 -15.35
C TYR A 261 2.05 -1.55 -15.78
N PHE A 262 1.15 -1.37 -14.82
CA PHE A 262 -0.28 -1.15 -15.11
C PHE A 262 -0.56 0.22 -15.70
N TYR A 263 0.11 1.25 -15.21
CA TYR A 263 -0.07 2.60 -15.75
C TYR A 263 0.52 2.74 -17.15
N LEU A 264 1.63 2.06 -17.45
CA LEU A 264 2.18 1.99 -18.80
C LEU A 264 1.25 1.25 -19.77
N ILE A 265 0.67 0.12 -19.37
CA ILE A 265 -0.36 -0.56 -20.18
C ILE A 265 -1.57 0.34 -20.37
N GLY A 266 -2.06 0.97 -19.30
CA GLY A 266 -3.17 1.93 -19.35
C GLY A 266 -2.89 3.05 -20.36
N LEU A 267 -1.67 3.57 -20.40
CA LEU A 267 -1.27 4.60 -21.35
C LEU A 267 -1.37 4.16 -22.82
N THR A 268 -1.19 2.87 -23.10
CA THR A 268 -1.33 2.32 -24.46
C THR A 268 -2.79 2.04 -24.86
N MET A 269 -3.67 1.84 -23.87
CA MET A 269 -5.06 1.44 -24.09
C MET A 269 -6.05 2.61 -24.01
N GLU A 270 -5.71 3.65 -23.27
CA GLU A 270 -6.62 4.75 -22.95
C GLU A 270 -6.39 5.98 -23.84
N SER A 271 -7.48 6.54 -24.36
CA SER A 271 -7.48 7.81 -25.09
C SER A 271 -8.23 8.92 -24.36
N GLU A 272 -8.98 8.59 -23.30
CA GLU A 272 -9.81 9.54 -22.57
C GLU A 272 -8.95 10.49 -21.72
N PRO A 273 -9.10 11.83 -21.88
CA PRO A 273 -8.28 12.80 -21.16
C PRO A 273 -8.32 12.65 -19.63
N SER A 274 -9.47 12.29 -19.06
CA SER A 274 -9.63 12.09 -17.61
C SER A 274 -8.78 10.94 -17.08
N ARG A 275 -8.67 9.84 -17.83
CA ARG A 275 -7.85 8.68 -17.46
C ARG A 275 -6.38 8.94 -17.71
N LEU A 276 -6.04 9.59 -18.82
CA LEU A 276 -4.66 10.01 -19.09
C LEU A 276 -4.11 10.91 -17.98
N VAL A 277 -4.94 11.83 -17.46
CA VAL A 277 -4.60 12.64 -16.28
C VAL A 277 -4.22 11.76 -15.08
N THR A 278 -5.05 10.76 -14.76
CA THR A 278 -4.77 9.83 -13.65
C THR A 278 -3.47 9.06 -13.90
N ILE A 279 -3.30 8.50 -15.10
CA ILE A 279 -2.12 7.71 -15.49
C ILE A 279 -0.84 8.53 -15.35
N TRP A 280 -0.79 9.72 -15.96
CA TRP A 280 0.40 10.57 -15.92
C TRP A 280 0.72 11.05 -14.51
N ASN A 281 -0.29 11.38 -13.70
CA ASN A 281 -0.06 11.74 -12.31
C ASN A 281 0.56 10.60 -11.50
N GLN A 282 0.06 9.38 -11.68
CA GLN A 282 0.55 8.21 -10.94
C GLN A 282 1.95 7.78 -11.39
N LEU A 283 2.25 7.82 -12.70
CA LEU A 283 3.60 7.62 -13.20
C LEU A 283 4.57 8.68 -12.65
N GLY A 284 4.15 9.95 -12.59
CA GLY A 284 4.95 11.01 -11.97
C GLY A 284 5.28 10.74 -10.51
N ILE A 285 4.31 10.24 -9.73
CA ILE A 285 4.50 9.83 -8.33
C ILE A 285 5.48 8.65 -8.24
N ILE A 286 5.26 7.60 -9.05
CA ILE A 286 6.14 6.43 -9.10
C ILE A 286 7.59 6.85 -9.37
N TYR A 287 7.83 7.59 -10.46
CA TYR A 287 9.18 7.99 -10.84
C TYR A 287 9.83 8.93 -9.82
N SER A 288 9.04 9.77 -9.15
CA SER A 288 9.55 10.59 -8.04
C SER A 288 10.03 9.73 -6.87
N HIS A 289 9.26 8.69 -6.50
CA HIS A 289 9.64 7.74 -5.44
C HIS A 289 10.87 6.89 -5.81
N LEU A 290 10.99 6.50 -7.08
CA LEU A 290 12.15 5.78 -7.60
C LEU A 290 13.38 6.67 -7.85
N ASN A 291 13.28 7.97 -7.53
CA ASN A 291 14.32 8.97 -7.79
C ASN A 291 14.73 9.06 -9.28
N GLN A 292 13.78 8.77 -10.18
CA GLN A 292 13.91 8.88 -11.63
C GLN A 292 13.41 10.24 -12.09
N ILE A 293 14.19 11.27 -11.77
CA ILE A 293 13.76 12.66 -11.83
C ILE A 293 13.36 13.12 -13.25
N ASP A 294 14.08 12.67 -14.28
CA ASP A 294 13.79 13.04 -15.68
C ASP A 294 12.48 12.43 -16.19
N GLU A 295 12.15 11.19 -15.79
CA GLU A 295 10.89 10.55 -16.18
C GLU A 295 9.71 11.16 -15.42
N ALA A 296 9.89 11.46 -14.12
CA ALA A 296 8.90 12.19 -13.34
C ALA A 296 8.57 13.56 -13.97
N GLN A 297 9.60 14.28 -14.41
CA GLN A 297 9.44 15.57 -15.09
C GLN A 297 8.59 15.44 -16.34
N LYS A 298 8.89 14.47 -17.21
CA LYS A 298 8.10 14.22 -18.44
C LYS A 298 6.64 13.97 -18.09
N CYS A 299 6.38 13.11 -17.09
CA CYS A 299 5.01 12.79 -16.68
C CYS A 299 4.23 14.03 -16.24
N TYR A 300 4.81 14.88 -15.39
CA TYR A 300 4.08 16.08 -14.93
C TYR A 300 3.97 17.17 -16.01
N VAL A 301 4.91 17.25 -16.95
CA VAL A 301 4.80 18.14 -18.11
C VAL A 301 3.67 17.68 -19.04
N GLU A 302 3.58 16.39 -19.35
CA GLU A 302 2.46 15.82 -20.14
C GLU A 302 1.12 16.03 -19.42
N LEU A 303 1.08 15.78 -18.11
CA LEU A 303 -0.10 16.04 -17.27
C LEU A 303 -0.54 17.51 -17.34
N LEU A 304 0.41 18.44 -17.20
CA LEU A 304 0.16 19.88 -17.26
C LEU A 304 -0.41 20.28 -18.63
N GLN A 305 0.18 19.77 -19.72
CA GLN A 305 -0.29 20.04 -21.08
C GLN A 305 -1.71 19.53 -21.32
N ILE A 306 -2.07 18.34 -20.81
CA ILE A 306 -3.43 17.82 -20.91
C ILE A 306 -4.39 18.73 -20.15
N LYS A 307 -4.09 19.05 -18.89
CA LYS A 307 -4.97 19.88 -18.05
C LYS A 307 -5.16 21.29 -18.62
N GLN A 308 -4.10 21.93 -19.11
CA GLN A 308 -4.16 23.28 -19.71
C GLN A 308 -5.02 23.35 -20.99
N LYS A 309 -5.32 22.23 -21.65
CA LYS A 309 -6.26 22.22 -22.80
C LYS A 309 -7.71 22.42 -22.38
N TYR A 310 -8.06 22.08 -21.14
CA TYR A 310 -9.44 22.03 -20.66
C TYR A 310 -9.71 22.95 -19.47
N LEU A 311 -8.66 23.45 -18.81
CA LEU A 311 -8.75 24.28 -17.63
C LEU A 311 -8.16 25.66 -17.89
N ASP A 312 -8.74 26.67 -17.22
CA ASP A 312 -8.18 28.01 -17.21
C ASP A 312 -6.83 28.04 -16.50
N LYS A 313 -5.98 29.00 -16.87
CA LYS A 313 -4.61 29.14 -16.36
C LYS A 313 -4.52 29.25 -14.83
N ASP A 314 -5.59 29.71 -14.17
CA ASP A 314 -5.68 29.94 -12.73
C ASP A 314 -6.58 28.88 -12.04
N ASP A 315 -6.87 27.76 -12.71
CA ASP A 315 -7.66 26.67 -12.16
C ASP A 315 -6.94 25.99 -10.98
N PRO A 316 -7.62 25.74 -9.84
CA PRO A 316 -7.03 25.12 -8.66
C PRO A 316 -6.38 23.76 -8.91
N ALA A 317 -6.86 22.97 -9.87
CA ALA A 317 -6.30 21.65 -10.19
C ALA A 317 -4.90 21.73 -10.81
N LEU A 318 -4.47 22.90 -11.28
CA LEU A 318 -3.11 23.11 -11.80
C LEU A 318 -2.08 23.33 -10.69
N ALA A 319 -2.50 23.77 -9.50
CA ALA A 319 -1.56 24.16 -8.44
C ALA A 319 -0.73 22.97 -7.94
N THR A 320 -1.35 21.81 -7.68
CA THR A 320 -0.62 20.59 -7.28
C THR A 320 0.38 20.15 -8.35
N ILE A 321 0.06 20.31 -9.63
CA ILE A 321 0.96 19.95 -10.74
C ILE A 321 2.17 20.88 -10.75
N TYR A 322 1.97 22.19 -10.61
CA TYR A 322 3.08 23.14 -10.50
C TYR A 322 3.96 22.86 -9.27
N ASN A 323 3.37 22.55 -8.12
CA ASN A 323 4.14 22.16 -6.92
C ASN A 323 5.03 20.93 -7.17
N ASN A 324 4.49 19.89 -7.83
CA ASN A 324 5.25 18.69 -8.12
C ASN A 324 6.39 18.96 -9.12
N ILE A 325 6.13 19.76 -10.15
CA ILE A 325 7.17 20.21 -11.10
C ILE A 325 8.24 21.05 -10.38
N GLY A 326 7.83 21.94 -9.48
CA GLY A 326 8.75 22.75 -8.67
C GLY A 326 9.67 21.89 -7.81
N THR A 327 9.11 20.86 -7.17
CA THR A 327 9.86 19.89 -6.35
C THR A 327 10.88 19.13 -7.20
N ILE A 328 10.51 18.73 -8.42
CA ILE A 328 11.42 18.06 -9.36
C ILE A 328 12.58 18.96 -9.75
N TYR A 329 12.32 20.21 -10.12
CA TYR A 329 13.39 21.15 -10.45
C TYR A 329 14.29 21.45 -9.26
N HIS A 330 13.73 21.52 -8.06
CA HIS A 330 14.50 21.70 -6.83
C HIS A 330 15.47 20.53 -6.63
N ASN A 331 15.00 19.29 -6.79
CA ASN A 331 15.82 18.09 -6.68
C ASN A 331 16.91 18.00 -7.78
N GLN A 332 16.69 18.59 -8.95
CA GLN A 332 17.71 18.74 -10.01
C GLN A 332 18.72 19.87 -9.73
N GLY A 333 18.54 20.65 -8.66
CA GLY A 333 19.36 21.83 -8.37
C GLY A 333 18.99 23.06 -9.19
N ASN A 334 17.87 23.04 -9.93
CA ASN A 334 17.38 24.19 -10.69
C ASN A 334 16.46 25.06 -9.82
N SER A 335 17.06 25.77 -8.86
CA SER A 335 16.34 26.58 -7.87
C SER A 335 15.48 27.69 -8.51
N GLN A 336 15.87 28.22 -9.67
CA GLN A 336 15.12 29.29 -10.34
C GLN A 336 13.79 28.77 -10.90
N LEU A 337 13.81 27.67 -11.67
CA LEU A 337 12.58 27.07 -12.20
C LEU A 337 11.70 26.52 -11.06
N ALA A 338 12.32 25.94 -10.03
CA ALA A 338 11.60 25.50 -8.85
C ALA A 338 10.80 26.63 -8.21
N LEU A 339 11.45 27.78 -7.98
CA LEU A 339 10.84 28.96 -7.40
C LEU A 339 9.67 29.48 -8.25
N GLU A 340 9.85 29.58 -9.56
CA GLU A 340 8.79 30.03 -10.49
C GLU A 340 7.54 29.14 -10.39
N HIS A 341 7.73 27.82 -10.33
CA HIS A 341 6.64 26.86 -10.22
C HIS A 341 5.95 26.88 -8.85
N PHE A 342 6.70 26.94 -7.75
CA PHE A 342 6.10 27.09 -6.41
C PHE A 342 5.36 28.43 -6.26
N GLN A 343 5.89 29.53 -6.80
CA GLN A 343 5.19 30.81 -6.81
C GLN A 343 3.92 30.76 -7.65
N ARG A 344 3.92 30.02 -8.76
CA ARG A 344 2.71 29.81 -9.56
C ARG A 344 1.66 29.01 -8.79
N ALA A 345 2.05 27.91 -8.15
CA ALA A 345 1.15 27.11 -7.31
C ALA A 345 0.56 27.94 -6.17
N LEU A 346 1.40 28.70 -5.45
CA LEU A 346 0.98 29.62 -4.39
C LEU A 346 -0.01 30.67 -4.91
N SER A 347 0.25 31.26 -6.08
CA SER A 347 -0.62 32.29 -6.66
C SER A 347 -2.03 31.76 -6.95
N ILE A 348 -2.12 30.52 -7.44
CA ILE A 348 -3.39 29.85 -7.73
C ILE A 348 -4.12 29.55 -6.42
N HIS A 349 -3.43 28.97 -5.43
CA HIS A 349 -4.05 28.69 -4.13
C HIS A 349 -4.56 29.96 -3.43
N LEU A 350 -3.81 31.07 -3.48
CA LEU A 350 -4.23 32.35 -2.90
C LEU A 350 -5.40 32.99 -3.65
N ALA A 351 -5.50 32.79 -4.97
CA ALA A 351 -6.60 33.32 -5.77
C ALA A 351 -7.91 32.53 -5.57
N ASN A 352 -7.83 31.27 -5.15
CA ASN A 352 -9.00 30.43 -4.90
C ASN A 352 -9.41 30.46 -3.40
N PRO A 353 -10.59 31.02 -3.05
CA PRO A 353 -11.08 31.09 -1.68
C PRO A 353 -11.34 29.72 -1.02
N GLU A 354 -11.54 28.67 -1.81
CA GLU A 354 -11.81 27.31 -1.34
C GLU A 354 -10.53 26.48 -1.14
N SER A 355 -9.34 27.05 -1.41
CA SER A 355 -8.08 26.34 -1.23
C SER A 355 -7.86 25.90 0.21
N ASN A 356 -7.41 24.66 0.38
CA ASN A 356 -6.99 24.17 1.68
C ASN A 356 -5.79 24.99 2.18
N TYR A 357 -5.89 25.49 3.42
CA TYR A 357 -4.85 26.28 4.07
C TYR A 357 -3.50 25.53 4.15
N GLU A 358 -3.55 24.20 4.24
CA GLU A 358 -2.38 23.33 4.31
C GLU A 358 -1.51 23.44 3.06
N TYR A 359 -2.15 23.54 1.88
CA TYR A 359 -1.42 23.70 0.65
C TYR A 359 -0.72 25.06 0.59
N ILE A 360 -1.38 26.14 1.01
CA ILE A 360 -0.77 27.48 1.05
C ILE A 360 0.43 27.51 2.01
N ALA A 361 0.29 26.88 3.19
CA ALA A 361 1.38 26.77 4.17
C ALA A 361 2.57 25.96 3.61
N ALA A 362 2.30 24.86 2.89
CA ALA A 362 3.31 24.04 2.25
C ALA A 362 4.06 24.77 1.14
N GLU A 363 3.36 25.53 0.27
CA GLU A 363 4.01 26.32 -0.77
C GLU A 363 4.99 27.35 -0.19
N TYR A 364 4.62 28.01 0.91
CA TYR A 364 5.55 28.92 1.59
C TYR A 364 6.79 28.21 2.15
N CYS A 365 6.65 26.97 2.67
CA CYS A 365 7.79 26.17 3.10
C CYS A 365 8.69 25.80 1.92
N ASN A 366 8.13 25.40 0.79
CA ASN A 366 8.88 25.05 -0.41
C ASN A 366 9.66 26.26 -0.95
N ILE A 367 9.01 27.43 -1.03
CA ILE A 367 9.68 28.68 -1.41
C ILE A 367 10.79 29.05 -0.41
N ALA A 368 10.56 28.86 0.89
CA ALA A 368 11.58 29.12 1.90
C ALA A 368 12.81 28.21 1.74
N ALA A 369 12.62 26.94 1.38
CA ALA A 369 13.72 26.01 1.12
C ALA A 369 14.60 26.50 -0.04
N ILE A 370 13.99 26.97 -1.14
CA ILE A 370 14.74 27.59 -2.24
C ILE A 370 15.55 28.79 -1.76
N PHE A 371 14.95 29.68 -0.96
CA PHE A 371 15.66 30.85 -0.45
C PHE A 371 16.83 30.48 0.49
N ILE A 372 16.68 29.42 1.29
CA ILE A 372 17.78 28.90 2.12
C ILE A 372 18.94 28.42 1.23
N ASP A 373 18.65 27.64 0.19
CA ASP A 373 19.68 27.13 -0.73
C ASP A 373 20.42 28.25 -1.47
N GLN A 374 19.74 29.36 -1.72
CA GLN A 374 20.32 30.56 -2.33
C GLN A 374 21.05 31.47 -1.31
N GLY A 375 20.96 31.19 -0.01
CA GLY A 375 21.51 32.04 1.05
C GLY A 375 20.67 33.29 1.38
N ASN A 376 19.47 33.40 0.82
CA ASN A 376 18.51 34.49 1.04
C ASN A 376 17.72 34.26 2.34
N LEU A 377 18.43 34.26 3.48
CA LEU A 377 17.89 33.84 4.77
C LEU A 377 16.73 34.72 5.29
N GLN A 378 16.71 36.01 4.94
CA GLN A 378 15.67 36.93 5.39
C GLN A 378 14.34 36.65 4.67
N GLU A 379 14.40 36.37 3.36
CA GLU A 379 13.26 35.99 2.54
C GLU A 379 12.72 34.60 2.96
N ALA A 380 13.62 33.66 3.26
CA ALA A 380 13.26 32.35 3.81
C ALA A 380 12.49 32.50 5.14
N PHE A 381 13.02 33.31 6.07
CA PHE A 381 12.37 33.59 7.35
C PHE A 381 10.97 34.17 7.17
N GLN A 382 10.78 35.13 6.25
CA GLN A 382 9.47 35.71 5.96
C GLN A 382 8.48 34.66 5.43
N CYS A 383 8.92 33.76 4.56
CA CYS A 383 8.08 32.69 4.02
C CYS A 383 7.69 31.69 5.11
N GLN A 384 8.63 31.24 5.93
CA GLN A 384 8.35 30.36 7.07
C GLN A 384 7.41 31.02 8.09
N GLN A 385 7.53 32.32 8.34
CA GLN A 385 6.64 33.04 9.24
C GLN A 385 5.21 33.06 8.70
N ARG A 386 5.02 33.28 7.39
CA ARG A 386 3.69 33.18 6.75
C ARG A 386 3.10 31.77 6.87
N SER A 387 3.91 30.74 6.66
CA SER A 387 3.49 29.34 6.85
C SER A 387 3.05 29.07 8.31
N LEU A 388 3.86 29.52 9.28
CA LEU A 388 3.52 29.42 10.70
C LEU A 388 2.21 30.16 11.03
N ASP A 389 2.03 31.38 10.53
CA ASP A 389 0.82 32.17 10.83
C ASP A 389 -0.45 31.51 10.29
N ILE A 390 -0.37 30.89 9.11
CA ILE A 390 -1.46 30.07 8.55
C ILE A 390 -1.71 28.86 9.46
N ASN A 391 -0.68 28.09 9.77
CA ASN A 391 -0.80 26.90 10.60
C ASN A 391 -1.38 27.23 11.99
N ARG A 392 -0.96 28.32 12.62
CA ARG A 392 -1.49 28.77 13.92
C ARG A 392 -2.96 29.16 13.89
N LYS A 393 -3.45 29.63 12.74
CA LYS A 393 -4.85 30.04 12.58
C LYS A 393 -5.79 28.84 12.50
N TYR A 394 -5.35 27.73 11.90
CA TYR A 394 -6.22 26.60 11.57
C TYR A 394 -5.94 25.32 12.38
N LEU A 395 -4.71 25.14 12.90
CA LEU A 395 -4.34 23.94 13.65
C LEU A 395 -4.52 24.14 15.17
N PRO A 396 -4.85 23.06 15.91
CA PRO A 396 -4.79 23.06 17.38
C PRO A 396 -3.39 23.45 17.86
N SER A 397 -3.31 24.12 19.02
CA SER A 397 -2.04 24.63 19.57
C SER A 397 -0.98 23.57 19.87
N ASN A 398 -1.38 22.30 19.99
CA ASN A 398 -0.52 21.15 20.22
C ASN A 398 -0.28 20.32 18.93
N HIS A 399 -0.64 20.83 17.75
CA HIS A 399 -0.46 20.08 16.51
C HIS A 399 1.03 19.91 16.15
N PRO A 400 1.52 18.70 15.81
CA PRO A 400 2.93 18.47 15.49
C PRO A 400 3.52 19.36 14.38
N TYR A 401 2.73 19.73 13.38
CA TYR A 401 3.18 20.68 12.33
C TYR A 401 3.53 22.07 12.87
N LEU A 402 2.93 22.52 13.97
CA LEU A 402 3.35 23.77 14.62
C LEU A 402 4.76 23.64 15.20
N ALA A 403 5.09 22.49 15.80
CA ALA A 403 6.45 22.24 16.30
C ALA A 403 7.48 22.31 15.17
N GLN A 404 7.18 21.70 14.01
CA GLN A 404 8.03 21.76 12.82
C GLN A 404 8.18 23.20 12.29
N SER A 405 7.10 23.97 12.20
CA SER A 405 7.15 25.38 11.77
C SER A 405 7.99 26.24 12.71
N TYR A 406 7.84 26.06 14.03
CA TYR A 406 8.65 26.78 15.02
C TYR A 406 10.14 26.39 14.91
N TYR A 407 10.44 25.11 14.75
CA TYR A 407 11.81 24.64 14.56
C TYR A 407 12.45 25.21 13.28
N ALA A 408 11.72 25.22 12.16
CA ALA A 408 12.22 25.76 10.89
C ALA A 408 12.61 27.24 11.02
N LEU A 409 11.78 28.05 11.71
CA LEU A 409 12.09 29.45 12.00
C LEU A 409 13.30 29.60 12.94
N ALA A 410 13.41 28.76 13.96
CA ALA A 410 14.56 28.75 14.85
C ALA A 410 15.88 28.51 14.08
N MET A 411 15.88 27.58 13.12
CA MET A 411 17.05 27.31 12.28
C MET A 411 17.41 28.50 11.35
N SER A 412 16.42 29.19 10.80
CA SER A 412 16.66 30.42 10.04
C SER A 412 17.20 31.56 10.91
N LEU A 413 16.67 31.72 12.12
CA LEU A 413 17.16 32.71 13.10
C LEU A 413 18.60 32.40 13.55
N TYR A 414 18.94 31.13 13.74
CA TYR A 414 20.32 30.70 13.98
C TYR A 414 21.25 31.12 12.83
N ALA A 415 20.84 30.88 11.58
CA ALA A 415 21.63 31.25 10.41
C ALA A 415 21.78 32.78 10.27
N LEU A 416 20.78 33.55 10.70
CA LEU A 416 20.80 35.01 10.78
C LEU A 416 21.57 35.57 12.00
N GLY A 417 22.04 34.70 12.92
CA GLY A 417 22.72 35.11 14.15
C GLY A 417 21.81 35.70 15.24
N ARG A 418 20.48 35.53 15.13
CA ARG A 418 19.48 36.02 16.07
C ARG A 418 19.19 34.95 17.13
N TYR A 419 20.16 34.73 18.02
CA TYR A 419 20.17 33.56 18.91
C TYR A 419 19.08 33.59 19.99
N ASP A 420 18.75 34.75 20.56
CA ASP A 420 17.72 34.84 21.60
C ASP A 420 16.34 34.43 21.08
N GLU A 421 15.97 34.94 19.90
CA GLU A 421 14.73 34.58 19.24
C GLU A 421 14.74 33.10 18.80
N MET A 422 15.87 32.61 18.30
CA MET A 422 16.02 31.19 17.97
C MET A 422 15.69 30.30 19.17
N PHE A 423 16.21 30.62 20.35
CA PHE A 423 15.94 29.86 21.57
C PHE A 423 14.45 29.86 21.95
N GLU A 424 13.79 31.01 21.84
CA GLU A 424 12.36 31.12 22.11
C GLU A 424 11.54 30.19 21.20
N TYR A 425 11.84 30.18 19.90
CA TYR A 425 11.14 29.35 18.92
C TYR A 425 11.45 27.85 19.12
N MET A 426 12.68 27.50 19.46
CA MET A 426 13.07 26.11 19.73
C MET A 426 12.39 25.55 20.99
N GLN A 427 12.21 26.37 22.04
CA GLN A 427 11.46 25.99 23.22
C GLN A 427 9.97 25.75 22.92
N LYS A 428 9.36 26.58 22.05
CA LYS A 428 7.97 26.38 21.60
C LYS A 428 7.82 25.04 20.87
N ALA A 429 8.73 24.71 19.96
CA ALA A 429 8.72 23.43 19.25
C ALA A 429 8.78 22.23 20.22
N LEU A 430 9.72 22.25 21.16
CA LEU A 430 9.88 21.19 22.17
C LEU A 430 8.68 21.05 23.10
N SER A 431 8.07 22.17 23.49
CA SER A 431 6.86 22.17 24.33
C SER A 431 5.71 21.45 23.63
N ILE A 432 5.51 21.71 22.33
CA ILE A 432 4.46 21.07 21.53
C ILE A 432 4.74 19.57 21.37
N ASP A 433 5.97 19.18 21.03
CA ASP A 433 6.33 17.75 20.91
C ASP A 433 6.06 16.98 22.20
N LYS A 434 6.44 17.54 23.35
CA LYS A 434 6.22 16.89 24.66
C LYS A 434 4.74 16.75 25.02
N GLN A 435 3.89 17.64 24.50
CA GLN A 435 2.44 17.56 24.72
C GLN A 435 1.73 16.62 23.73
N SER A 436 2.27 16.45 22.52
CA SER A 436 1.58 15.79 21.41
C SER A 436 2.08 14.38 21.09
N LEU A 437 3.30 14.04 21.51
CA LEU A 437 3.94 12.77 21.16
C LEU A 437 4.17 11.88 22.39
N PRO A 438 4.20 10.55 22.23
CA PRO A 438 4.56 9.63 23.32
C PRO A 438 5.95 9.93 23.89
N PRO A 439 6.20 9.61 25.17
CA PRO A 439 7.54 9.67 25.75
C PRO A 439 8.54 8.88 24.89
N ASN A 440 9.72 9.45 24.64
CA ASN A 440 10.79 8.91 23.77
C ASN A 440 10.48 8.85 22.26
N HIS A 441 9.50 9.62 21.76
CA HIS A 441 9.31 9.74 20.32
C HIS A 441 10.59 10.31 19.63
N PRO A 442 11.04 9.74 18.49
CA PRO A 442 12.25 10.18 17.80
C PRO A 442 12.31 11.68 17.49
N GLN A 443 11.17 12.29 17.13
CA GLN A 443 11.08 13.72 16.85
C GLN A 443 11.47 14.59 18.05
N THR A 444 10.97 14.25 19.25
CA THR A 444 11.27 15.01 20.47
C THR A 444 12.76 14.91 20.79
N GLN A 445 13.34 13.72 20.65
CA GLN A 445 14.78 13.51 20.83
C GLN A 445 15.59 14.33 19.84
N PHE A 446 15.20 14.32 18.56
CA PHE A 446 15.85 15.09 17.51
C PHE A 446 15.88 16.59 17.81
N HIS A 447 14.74 17.19 18.21
CA HIS A 447 14.72 18.61 18.57
C HIS A 447 15.55 18.91 19.84
N GLU A 448 15.55 18.04 20.85
CA GLU A 448 16.35 18.23 22.08
C GLU A 448 17.86 18.15 21.81
N GLU A 449 18.28 17.20 20.98
CA GLU A 449 19.67 17.03 20.57
C GLU A 449 20.15 18.22 19.75
N ASN A 450 19.35 18.70 18.80
CA ASN A 450 19.70 19.90 18.03
C ASN A 450 19.80 21.14 18.91
N MET A 451 18.91 21.30 19.90
CA MET A 451 19.01 22.42 20.85
C MET A 451 20.33 22.39 21.62
N LYS A 452 20.73 21.21 22.13
CA LYS A 452 22.02 21.02 22.80
C LYS A 452 23.19 21.32 21.88
N ALA A 453 23.14 20.84 20.63
CA ALA A 453 24.21 21.06 19.66
C ALA A 453 24.37 22.55 19.31
N VAL A 454 23.27 23.28 19.17
CA VAL A 454 23.28 24.73 18.91
C VAL A 454 23.88 25.49 20.10
N VAL A 455 23.45 25.18 21.33
CA VAL A 455 24.02 25.75 22.57
C VAL A 455 25.53 25.52 22.64
N GLN A 456 25.98 24.29 22.39
CA GLN A 456 27.39 23.93 22.43
C GLN A 456 28.21 24.73 21.40
N ARG A 457 27.73 24.83 20.16
CA ARG A 457 28.38 25.62 19.10
C ARG A 457 28.47 27.11 19.45
N MET A 458 27.47 27.66 20.14
CA MET A 458 27.52 29.05 20.60
C MET A 458 28.57 29.24 21.69
N PHE A 459 28.64 28.36 22.69
CA PHE A 459 29.70 28.40 23.70
C PHE A 459 31.10 28.36 23.06
N GLU A 460 31.30 27.49 22.07
CA GLU A 460 32.56 27.40 21.33
C GLU A 460 32.87 28.70 20.56
N ARG A 461 31.87 29.31 19.91
CA ARG A 461 32.04 30.58 19.19
C ARG A 461 32.31 31.77 20.12
N ILE A 462 31.69 31.79 21.30
CA ILE A 462 31.97 32.80 22.35
C ILE A 462 33.39 32.60 22.88
N ALA A 463 33.78 31.37 23.19
CA ALA A 463 35.14 31.04 23.65
C ALA A 463 36.21 31.38 22.59
N ALA A 464 35.88 31.27 21.30
CA ALA A 464 36.73 31.66 20.18
C ALA A 464 36.70 33.18 19.88
N GLY A 465 35.95 33.99 20.65
CA GLY A 465 35.82 35.44 20.45
C GLY A 465 35.09 35.84 19.15
N SER A 466 34.36 34.91 18.54
CA SER A 466 33.66 35.10 17.26
C SER A 466 32.22 35.63 17.42
N ILE A 467 31.71 35.64 18.65
CA ILE A 467 30.44 36.26 19.04
C ILE A 467 30.74 37.14 20.25
N ILE A 468 30.42 38.43 20.15
CA ILE A 468 30.44 39.37 21.29
C ILE A 468 29.02 39.38 21.83
N ILE A 469 28.83 38.89 23.05
CA ILE A 469 27.58 39.07 23.79
C ILE A 469 27.67 40.48 24.38
N ASP A 470 26.76 41.36 23.99
CA ASP A 470 26.57 42.64 24.68
C ASP A 470 25.74 42.35 25.93
N ASP A 471 26.33 42.57 27.12
CA ASP A 471 25.65 42.43 28.41
C ASP A 471 24.69 43.63 28.57
N SER A 472 23.55 43.64 27.88
CA SER A 472 22.51 44.69 28.01
C SER A 472 21.14 44.14 28.33
#